data_AF-A0A953UCL4-F1
#
_entry.id   AF-A0A953UCL4-F1
#
_cell.length_a   1.000
_cell.length_b   1.000
_cell.length_c   1.000
_cell.angle_alpha   90.00
_cell.angle_beta   90.00
_cell.angle_gamma   90.00
#
_symmetry.space_group_name_H-M   'P 1'
#
loop_
_entity.id
_entity.type
_entity.pdbx_description
1 polymer ?
#
loop_
_entity_poly.entity_id
_entity_poly.type
_entity_poly.pdbx_seq_one_letter_code
_entity_poly.pdbx_strand_id
1 'polypeptide(L)'
;MRYSLLLLSVLGCAQNVPKGLTIPPGTISQTGTSKVVSIVDPVLQMKAYSWTIPGNWIFDGAVMQGSSCVPGASPIFRMMSPDGITEAKGLPRLDWTWSDKPGMKQPPDCLSFAKELPATEVLKYMVGVLDVTFVREDPMPNHAEMQENIRKQNEKAAASAPKGSMPLLSKGDNARFVVKYNINSIPVEEDLSATTMCSDSGVRFGQNVTHFYSCSAWVTRMRTRQGQLESSRPMFRMIAQSTAMDQQWYQRWLSLQLQKIGQRAATAGAAIRKQGDDNMRMMQARQNQFNASQEMRRRQHEQFLATMKRGTDMSMKRTQQSMNERSRMAGDWADYALDQQKRRDPNTGEVTKDSSKYSYTWVNESGQRYQTNDANDNPNGRLAGNWVVQQNIR
;
A
#
# COMPACT_ATOMS: atom_id res chain seq x y z
N MET A 1 -10.30 -3.42 13.14
CA MET A 1 -8.87 -3.20 12.85
C MET A 1 -8.65 -1.70 12.67
N ARG A 2 -7.94 -1.05 13.60
CA ARG A 2 -7.65 0.39 13.57
C ARG A 2 -6.54 0.63 12.54
N TYR A 3 -6.89 1.10 11.35
CA TYR A 3 -5.90 1.56 10.37
C TYR A 3 -5.45 2.96 10.78
N SER A 4 -4.23 3.05 11.33
CA SER A 4 -3.56 4.31 11.64
C SER A 4 -3.28 5.06 10.34
N LEU A 5 -4.09 6.08 10.07
CA LEU A 5 -3.78 7.14 9.13
C LEU A 5 -2.44 7.77 9.54
N LEU A 6 -1.45 7.68 8.63
CA LEU A 6 -0.20 8.45 8.67
C LEU A 6 -0.54 9.93 8.53
N LEU A 7 -1.04 10.54 9.60
CA LEU A 7 -0.80 11.93 9.89
C LEU A 7 0.70 12.01 10.19
N LEU A 8 1.51 12.44 9.21
CA LEU A 8 2.79 13.05 9.54
C LEU A 8 2.47 14.15 10.55
N SER A 9 2.85 13.92 11.80
CA SER A 9 2.77 14.89 12.88
C SER A 9 3.71 16.04 12.55
N VAL A 10 3.24 16.98 11.73
CA VAL A 10 3.83 18.30 11.55
C VAL A 10 3.43 19.16 12.75
N LEU A 11 3.83 18.70 13.93
CA LEU A 11 3.82 19.45 15.18
C LEU A 11 5.28 19.52 15.58
N GLY A 12 5.96 20.62 15.23
CA GLY A 12 7.28 20.87 15.82
C GLY A 12 8.27 21.75 15.07
N CYS A 13 8.04 22.17 13.82
CA CYS A 13 8.92 23.18 13.19
C CYS A 13 8.60 24.63 13.63
N ALA A 14 7.85 24.79 14.72
CA ALA A 14 7.46 26.06 15.31
C ALA A 14 8.38 26.47 16.45
N GLN A 15 9.69 26.43 16.21
CA GLN A 15 10.74 27.04 17.02
C GLN A 15 12.08 26.72 16.34
N ASN A 16 12.54 27.63 15.49
CA ASN A 16 13.94 27.91 15.15
C ASN A 16 14.10 28.32 13.68
N VAL A 17 13.61 29.51 13.37
CA VAL A 17 14.55 30.42 12.72
C VAL A 17 15.56 30.79 13.81
N PRO A 18 16.87 30.64 13.62
CA PRO A 18 17.85 31.13 14.58
C PRO A 18 17.47 32.57 14.89
N LYS A 19 17.04 32.83 16.13
CA LYS A 19 16.97 34.21 16.60
C LYS A 19 18.39 34.73 16.47
N GLY A 20 18.56 35.83 15.73
CA GLY A 20 19.80 36.58 15.75
C GLY A 20 20.24 36.74 17.18
N LEU A 21 21.50 36.40 17.43
CA LEU A 21 22.19 36.54 18.71
C LEU A 21 21.93 37.94 19.27
N THR A 22 21.13 38.05 20.33
CA THR A 22 20.98 39.29 21.09
C THR A 22 22.03 39.30 22.20
N ILE A 23 23.09 40.07 22.01
CA ILE A 23 24.15 40.38 23.00
C ILE A 23 24.38 41.91 22.95
N PRO A 24 24.75 42.59 24.06
CA PRO A 24 24.55 44.03 24.27
C PRO A 24 25.31 44.92 23.27
N PRO A 25 24.86 46.18 23.07
CA PRO A 25 25.46 47.07 22.08
C PRO A 25 26.90 47.40 22.44
N GLY A 26 27.84 46.83 21.68
CA GLY A 26 29.21 47.31 21.60
C GLY A 26 29.25 48.55 20.71
N THR A 27 29.60 49.69 21.29
CA THR A 27 29.72 50.98 20.61
C THR A 27 30.93 50.96 19.67
N ILE A 28 30.69 50.99 18.35
CA ILE A 28 31.72 51.39 17.37
C ILE A 28 31.09 52.36 16.38
N SER A 29 31.73 53.52 16.27
CA SER A 29 31.39 54.66 15.42
C SER A 29 31.41 54.28 13.93
N GLN A 30 30.24 54.23 13.28
CA GLN A 30 30.13 54.23 11.82
C GLN A 30 29.88 55.67 11.37
N THR A 31 30.83 56.28 10.68
CA THR A 31 30.66 57.57 10.00
C THR A 31 29.86 57.42 8.70
N GLY A 32 28.70 56.75 8.79
CA GLY A 32 27.74 56.54 7.72
C GLY A 32 26.40 56.16 8.32
N THR A 33 25.31 56.75 7.84
CA THR A 33 23.95 56.44 8.30
C THR A 33 23.60 55.00 7.95
N SER A 34 23.01 54.23 8.87
CA SER A 34 22.42 52.91 8.59
C SER A 34 20.95 53.04 8.23
N LYS A 35 20.39 52.08 7.48
CA LYS A 35 18.94 51.99 7.23
C LYS A 35 18.40 50.59 7.49
N VAL A 36 17.12 50.51 7.83
CA VAL A 36 16.38 49.26 7.91
C VAL A 36 15.77 48.94 6.55
N VAL A 37 15.97 47.72 6.08
CA VAL A 37 15.34 47.18 4.87
C VAL A 37 14.48 45.98 5.25
N SER A 38 13.51 45.64 4.41
CA SER A 38 12.53 44.61 4.74
C SER A 38 12.06 43.85 3.50
N ILE A 39 11.74 42.57 3.69
CA ILE A 39 11.02 41.75 2.71
C ILE A 39 9.55 41.71 3.14
N VAL A 40 8.66 42.11 2.24
CA VAL A 40 7.21 41.97 2.41
C VAL A 40 6.78 40.68 1.71
N ASP A 41 6.09 39.80 2.44
CA ASP A 41 5.48 38.60 1.88
C ASP A 41 4.29 39.01 1.01
N PRO A 42 4.29 38.74 -0.31
CA PRO A 42 3.20 39.12 -1.19
C PRO A 42 1.91 38.32 -0.94
N VAL A 43 1.99 37.14 -0.31
CA VAL A 43 0.81 36.32 0.00
C VAL A 43 0.09 36.88 1.23
N LEU A 44 0.85 37.23 2.26
CA LEU A 44 0.32 37.74 3.52
C LEU A 44 0.18 39.26 3.58
N GLN A 45 0.80 39.98 2.64
CA GLN A 45 0.89 41.45 2.62
C GLN A 45 1.44 42.00 3.95
N MET A 46 2.46 41.34 4.47
CA MET A 46 3.07 41.64 5.78
C MET A 46 4.59 41.57 5.69
N LYS A 47 5.28 42.39 6.49
CA LYS A 47 6.73 42.28 6.66
C LYS A 47 7.08 40.89 7.20
N ALA A 48 7.94 40.16 6.51
CA ALA A 48 8.40 38.84 6.90
C ALA A 48 9.77 38.88 7.58
N TYR A 49 10.71 39.61 6.97
CA TYR A 49 12.08 39.71 7.42
C TYR A 49 12.59 41.15 7.31
N SER A 50 13.55 41.51 8.16
CA SER A 50 14.23 42.80 8.10
C SER A 50 15.71 42.70 8.48
N TRP A 51 16.49 43.65 7.97
CA TRP A 51 17.92 43.81 8.25
C TRP A 51 18.26 45.28 8.45
N THR A 52 19.31 45.54 9.23
CA THR A 52 19.97 46.85 9.29
C THR A 52 21.22 46.81 8.42
N ILE A 53 21.28 47.67 7.41
CA ILE A 53 22.37 47.72 6.41
C ILE A 53 22.93 49.15 6.29
N PRO A 54 24.12 49.34 5.70
CA PRO A 54 24.62 50.69 5.44
C PRO A 54 23.66 51.48 4.53
N GLY A 55 23.51 52.79 4.78
CA GLY A 55 22.44 53.61 4.21
C GLY A 55 22.47 53.72 2.68
N ASN A 56 23.68 53.72 2.11
CA ASN A 56 23.89 53.78 0.66
C ASN A 56 23.82 52.41 -0.04
N TRP A 57 23.64 51.31 0.68
CA TRP A 57 23.55 49.98 0.06
C TRP A 57 22.21 49.77 -0.65
N ILE A 58 22.24 49.01 -1.73
CA ILE A 58 21.04 48.57 -2.45
C ILE A 58 20.60 47.23 -1.83
N PHE A 59 19.29 47.02 -1.71
CA PHE A 59 18.70 45.81 -1.16
C PHE A 59 17.60 45.28 -2.08
N ASP A 60 17.54 43.97 -2.21
CA ASP A 60 16.49 43.24 -2.90
C ASP A 60 16.31 41.88 -2.23
N GLY A 61 15.08 41.38 -2.17
CA GLY A 61 14.79 40.12 -1.50
C GLY A 61 13.33 39.70 -1.60
N ALA A 62 13.12 38.41 -1.38
CA ALA A 62 11.80 37.78 -1.44
C ALA A 62 11.67 36.66 -0.41
N VAL A 63 10.42 36.32 -0.09
CA VAL A 63 10.11 35.12 0.69
C VAL A 63 10.07 33.93 -0.26
N MET A 64 10.98 32.98 -0.05
CA MET A 64 10.87 31.65 -0.63
C MET A 64 9.91 30.83 0.22
N GLN A 65 8.84 30.36 -0.41
CA GLN A 65 7.92 29.42 0.23
C GLN A 65 8.63 28.09 0.47
N GLY A 66 8.26 27.37 1.53
CA GLY A 66 8.88 26.08 1.81
C GLY A 66 8.54 25.01 0.77
N SER A 67 9.34 23.96 0.77
CA SER A 67 9.18 22.78 -0.07
C SER A 67 8.21 21.78 0.55
N SER A 68 7.91 20.70 -0.18
CA SER A 68 7.21 19.54 0.39
C SER A 68 8.06 18.78 1.43
N CYS A 69 9.38 18.95 1.42
CA CYS A 69 10.31 18.40 2.41
C CYS A 69 10.31 19.18 3.72
N VAL A 70 10.38 20.51 3.61
CA VAL A 70 10.43 21.43 4.74
C VAL A 70 9.48 22.58 4.46
N PRO A 71 8.32 22.64 5.12
CA PRO A 71 7.29 23.61 4.79
C PRO A 71 7.71 25.04 5.15
N GLY A 72 8.68 25.23 6.06
CA GLY A 72 9.15 26.53 6.54
C GLY A 72 9.51 27.50 5.42
N ALA A 73 9.04 28.75 5.48
CA ALA A 73 9.52 29.80 4.57
C ALA A 73 10.96 30.23 4.93
N SER A 74 11.68 30.77 3.95
CA SER A 74 13.02 31.32 4.14
C SER A 74 13.25 32.57 3.29
N PRO A 75 14.10 33.52 3.72
CA PRO A 75 14.43 34.66 2.90
C PRO A 75 15.46 34.30 1.83
N ILE A 76 15.27 34.84 0.62
CA ILE A 76 16.35 35.06 -0.34
C ILE A 76 16.60 36.55 -0.41
N PHE A 77 17.86 36.96 -0.41
CA PHE A 77 18.21 38.37 -0.43
C PHE A 77 19.56 38.61 -1.07
N ARG A 78 19.74 39.84 -1.56
CA ARG A 78 21.02 40.43 -1.91
C ARG A 78 21.07 41.84 -1.35
N MET A 79 22.22 42.21 -0.82
CA MET A 79 22.52 43.56 -0.41
C MET A 79 23.94 43.92 -0.81
N MET A 80 24.11 45.10 -1.37
CA MET A 80 25.34 45.43 -2.09
C MET A 80 25.70 46.89 -1.94
N SER A 81 26.99 47.18 -1.83
CA SER A 81 27.53 48.53 -1.85
C SER A 81 27.29 49.22 -3.20
N PRO A 82 27.30 50.56 -3.26
CA PRO A 82 27.14 51.31 -4.51
C PRO A 82 28.13 50.93 -5.62
N ASP A 83 29.34 50.47 -5.26
CA ASP A 83 30.37 50.05 -6.22
C ASP A 83 30.14 48.64 -6.79
N GLY A 84 29.12 47.92 -6.32
CA GLY A 84 28.75 46.60 -6.83
C GLY A 84 29.64 45.44 -6.39
N ILE A 85 30.69 45.70 -5.59
CA ILE A 85 31.69 44.68 -5.26
C ILE A 85 31.43 44.06 -3.90
N THR A 86 31.26 44.88 -2.86
CA THR A 86 30.96 44.38 -1.52
C THR A 86 29.50 43.95 -1.45
N GLU A 87 29.25 42.68 -1.20
CA GLU A 87 27.90 42.10 -1.25
C GLU A 87 27.70 41.09 -0.11
N ALA A 88 26.51 41.06 0.46
CA ALA A 88 26.00 39.96 1.25
C ALA A 88 24.75 39.37 0.58
N LYS A 89 24.70 38.05 0.44
CA LYS A 89 23.63 37.34 -0.27
C LYS A 89 23.23 36.07 0.46
N GLY A 90 21.93 35.84 0.56
CA GLY A 90 21.34 34.56 0.97
C GLY A 90 20.84 33.81 -0.26
N LEU A 91 21.37 32.61 -0.50
CA LEU A 91 20.94 31.76 -1.61
C LEU A 91 19.61 31.04 -1.27
N PRO A 92 18.88 30.55 -2.29
CA PRO A 92 17.80 29.59 -2.09
C PRO A 92 18.16 28.49 -1.10
N ARG A 93 17.24 28.18 -0.18
CA ARG A 93 17.41 27.08 0.78
C ARG A 93 17.33 25.75 0.03
N LEU A 94 18.24 24.85 0.38
CA LEU A 94 18.30 23.50 -0.17
C LEU A 94 17.62 22.54 0.81
N ASP A 95 16.61 21.78 0.38
CA ASP A 95 15.83 20.89 1.25
C ASP A 95 15.90 19.43 0.80
N TRP A 96 15.93 18.50 1.76
CA TRP A 96 15.83 17.06 1.51
C TRP A 96 15.15 16.32 2.66
N THR A 97 14.67 15.10 2.40
CA THR A 97 14.03 14.24 3.40
C THR A 97 14.28 12.77 3.10
N TRP A 98 14.33 11.93 4.13
CA TRP A 98 14.32 10.47 3.97
C TRP A 98 13.67 9.79 5.17
N SER A 99 13.52 8.47 5.10
CA SER A 99 12.99 7.67 6.19
C SER A 99 13.71 6.33 6.22
N ASP A 100 13.77 5.73 7.41
CA ASP A 100 14.25 4.36 7.60
C ASP A 100 13.31 3.32 7.00
N LYS A 101 12.08 3.71 6.64
CA LYS A 101 11.11 2.80 6.03
C LYS A 101 11.43 2.57 4.55
N PRO A 102 11.76 1.33 4.16
CA PRO A 102 12.02 1.00 2.75
C PRO A 102 10.79 1.29 1.88
N GLY A 103 11.02 1.81 0.67
CA GLY A 103 9.97 2.05 -0.33
C GLY A 103 9.17 3.34 -0.15
N MET A 104 9.47 4.18 0.86
CA MET A 104 8.95 5.55 0.91
C MET A 104 9.57 6.38 -0.21
N LYS A 105 8.74 6.88 -1.12
CA LYS A 105 9.20 7.76 -2.20
C LYS A 105 9.48 9.16 -1.65
N GLN A 106 10.63 9.72 -2.01
CA GLN A 106 10.91 11.13 -1.75
C GLN A 106 10.01 12.01 -2.62
N PRO A 107 9.58 13.19 -2.11
CA PRO A 107 8.88 14.15 -2.93
C PRO A 107 9.74 14.68 -4.08
N PRO A 108 9.15 15.07 -5.23
CA PRO A 108 9.89 15.43 -6.43
C PRO A 108 10.62 16.79 -6.36
N ASP A 109 10.18 17.71 -5.51
CA ASP A 109 10.76 19.05 -5.32
C ASP A 109 11.89 19.07 -4.26
N CYS A 110 12.35 17.90 -3.85
CA CYS A 110 13.39 17.72 -2.84
C CYS A 110 14.69 17.17 -3.43
N LEU A 111 15.82 17.50 -2.81
CA LEU A 111 17.09 16.89 -3.16
C LEU A 111 17.13 15.42 -2.71
N SER A 112 17.76 14.57 -3.53
CA SER A 112 17.76 13.12 -3.39
C SER A 112 18.84 12.60 -2.43
N PHE A 113 18.93 13.20 -1.23
CA PHE A 113 19.83 12.76 -0.19
C PHE A 113 19.11 11.89 0.84
N ALA A 114 19.75 10.77 1.21
CA ALA A 114 19.25 9.82 2.22
C ALA A 114 20.11 9.83 3.49
N LYS A 115 20.76 10.96 3.78
CA LYS A 115 21.63 11.16 4.95
C LYS A 115 21.62 12.61 5.39
N GLU A 116 22.06 12.82 6.62
CA GLU A 116 22.49 14.13 7.12
C GLU A 116 23.73 14.57 6.34
N LEU A 117 23.78 15.85 5.95
CA LEU A 117 24.95 16.45 5.29
C LEU A 117 25.62 17.44 6.25
N PRO A 118 26.92 17.26 6.55
CA PRO A 118 27.72 18.27 7.23
C PRO A 118 27.77 19.56 6.41
N ALA A 119 27.90 20.71 7.09
CA ALA A 119 27.96 22.00 6.40
C ALA A 119 29.16 22.10 5.46
N THR A 120 30.31 21.52 5.86
CA THR A 120 31.52 21.41 5.02
C THR A 120 31.27 20.60 3.73
N GLU A 121 30.44 19.55 3.75
CA GLU A 121 30.11 18.77 2.54
C GLU A 121 29.25 19.60 1.59
N VAL A 122 28.26 20.34 2.12
CA VAL A 122 27.48 21.29 1.33
C VAL A 122 28.38 22.35 0.68
N LEU A 123 29.32 22.92 1.42
CA LEU A 123 30.23 23.93 0.88
C LEU A 123 31.13 23.38 -0.23
N LYS A 124 31.64 22.15 -0.10
CA LYS A 124 32.41 21.49 -1.17
C LYS A 124 31.60 21.38 -2.47
N TYR A 125 30.33 21.05 -2.37
CA TYR A 125 29.43 21.03 -3.53
C TYR A 125 29.21 22.45 -4.10
N MET A 126 28.97 23.42 -3.23
CA MET A 126 28.74 24.81 -3.64
C MET A 126 29.95 25.47 -4.30
N VAL A 127 31.18 25.08 -3.93
CA VAL A 127 32.40 25.54 -4.62
C VAL A 127 32.36 25.18 -6.10
N GLY A 128 31.94 23.95 -6.44
CA GLY A 128 31.78 23.52 -7.83
C GLY A 128 30.60 24.17 -8.54
N VAL A 129 29.44 24.29 -7.86
CA VAL A 129 28.24 24.91 -8.43
C VAL A 129 28.44 26.40 -8.75
N LEU A 130 29.16 27.10 -7.88
CA LEU A 130 29.40 28.54 -8.03
C LEU A 130 30.63 28.85 -8.89
N ASP A 131 31.37 27.83 -9.31
CA ASP A 131 32.63 27.96 -10.06
C ASP A 131 33.61 28.93 -9.40
N VAL A 132 33.88 28.69 -8.11
CA VAL A 132 34.80 29.52 -7.29
C VAL A 132 36.02 28.72 -6.87
N THR A 133 37.13 29.39 -6.62
CA THR A 133 38.34 28.72 -6.13
C THR A 133 38.33 28.68 -4.60
N PHE A 134 38.32 27.48 -4.03
CA PHE A 134 38.53 27.27 -2.59
C PHE A 134 39.94 27.73 -2.17
N VAL A 135 40.02 28.48 -1.07
CA VAL A 135 41.29 28.93 -0.49
C VAL A 135 41.56 28.18 0.82
N ARG A 136 40.62 28.25 1.77
CA ARG A 136 40.75 27.62 3.09
C ARG A 136 39.39 27.49 3.78
N GLU A 137 39.32 26.64 4.80
CA GLU A 137 38.21 26.58 5.74
C GLU A 137 38.56 27.40 6.98
N ASP A 138 37.69 28.32 7.36
CA ASP A 138 37.84 29.15 8.56
C ASP A 138 36.87 28.67 9.65
N PRO A 139 37.27 28.71 10.93
CA PRO A 139 36.39 28.31 12.02
C PRO A 139 35.18 29.25 12.11
N MET A 140 34.01 28.68 12.36
CA MET A 140 32.79 29.44 12.63
C MET A 140 32.77 29.88 14.10
N PRO A 141 32.76 31.19 14.40
CA PRO A 141 32.91 31.69 15.78
C PRO A 141 31.77 31.25 16.72
N ASN A 142 30.60 30.91 16.18
CA ASN A 142 29.41 30.54 16.97
C ASN A 142 29.05 29.04 16.82
N HIS A 143 29.97 28.20 16.33
CA HIS A 143 29.71 26.76 16.15
C HIS A 143 29.36 26.08 17.48
N ALA A 144 30.20 26.24 18.50
CA ALA A 144 29.98 25.62 19.81
C ALA A 144 28.68 26.10 20.48
N GLU A 145 28.39 27.41 20.40
CA GLU A 145 27.13 27.97 20.93
C GLU A 145 25.92 27.40 20.20
N MET A 146 25.98 27.24 18.87
CA MET A 146 24.93 26.61 18.09
C MET A 146 24.69 25.15 18.53
N GLN A 147 25.75 24.36 18.70
CA GLN A 147 25.63 22.97 19.17
C GLN A 147 24.98 22.89 20.55
N GLU A 148 25.40 23.76 21.47
CA GLU A 148 24.85 23.80 22.82
C GLU A 148 23.37 24.23 22.83
N ASN A 149 22.98 25.18 21.99
CA ASN A 149 21.60 25.61 21.85
C ASN A 149 20.70 24.48 21.29
N ILE A 150 21.20 23.73 20.30
CA ILE A 150 20.51 22.54 19.77
C ILE A 150 20.36 21.48 20.86
N ARG A 151 21.42 21.21 21.64
CA ARG A 151 21.37 20.25 22.74
C ARG A 151 20.31 20.63 23.78
N LYS A 152 20.33 21.87 24.27
CA LYS A 152 19.34 22.38 25.23
C LYS A 152 17.92 22.29 24.69
N GLN A 153 17.72 22.57 23.41
CA GLN A 153 16.41 22.45 22.78
C GLN A 153 15.94 21.00 22.72
N ASN A 154 16.81 20.06 22.34
CA ASN A 154 16.48 18.65 22.30
C ASN A 154 16.12 18.11 23.69
N GLU A 155 16.85 18.53 24.72
CA GLU A 155 16.54 18.18 26.12
C GLU A 155 15.15 18.70 26.53
N LYS A 156 14.85 19.96 26.19
CA LYS A 156 13.53 20.54 26.44
C LYS A 156 12.42 19.81 25.65
N ALA A 157 12.67 19.48 24.39
CA ALA A 157 11.72 18.74 23.55
C ALA A 157 11.44 17.36 24.15
N ALA A 158 12.48 16.63 24.56
CA ALA A 158 12.36 15.33 25.23
C ALA A 158 11.60 15.43 26.56
N ALA A 159 11.89 16.44 27.39
CA ALA A 159 11.21 16.64 28.66
C ALA A 159 9.72 17.01 28.51
N SER A 160 9.37 17.72 27.42
CA SER A 160 7.99 18.16 27.15
C SER A 160 7.15 17.16 26.34
N ALA A 161 7.76 16.07 25.86
CA ALA A 161 7.08 15.11 25.00
C ALA A 161 5.99 14.33 25.79
N PRO A 162 4.74 14.29 25.30
CA PRO A 162 3.70 13.45 25.89
C PRO A 162 4.13 11.98 25.99
N LYS A 163 3.68 11.28 27.04
CA LYS A 163 3.96 9.84 27.23
C LYS A 163 3.55 9.05 25.98
N GLY A 164 4.50 8.28 25.44
CA GLY A 164 4.29 7.43 24.26
C GLY A 164 4.48 8.13 22.91
N SER A 165 4.71 9.45 22.90
CA SER A 165 5.17 10.19 21.72
C SER A 165 6.69 10.28 21.69
N MET A 166 7.26 10.30 20.49
CA MET A 166 8.69 10.57 20.31
C MET A 166 8.89 12.09 20.18
N PRO A 167 9.86 12.69 20.88
CA PRO A 167 10.19 14.10 20.68
C PRO A 167 10.74 14.33 19.27
N LEU A 168 10.47 15.50 18.70
CA LEU A 168 11.17 15.99 17.53
C LEU A 168 12.56 16.44 17.97
N LEU A 169 13.60 15.76 17.48
CA LEU A 169 14.98 16.13 17.77
C LEU A 169 15.55 16.91 16.59
N SER A 170 16.47 17.83 16.87
CA SER A 170 17.20 18.59 15.86
C SER A 170 18.69 18.30 15.92
N LYS A 171 19.35 18.35 14.77
CA LYS A 171 20.80 18.36 14.63
C LYS A 171 21.16 19.47 13.67
N GLY A 172 22.37 20.00 13.78
CA GLY A 172 22.83 21.00 12.86
C GLY A 172 24.32 21.15 12.89
N ASP A 173 24.84 21.79 11.86
CA ASP A 173 26.26 22.06 11.70
C ASP A 173 26.43 23.39 10.95
N ASN A 174 27.59 24.03 11.11
CA ASN A 174 27.92 25.21 10.33
C ASN A 174 29.40 25.24 9.95
N ALA A 175 29.69 25.78 8.77
CA ALA A 175 31.03 25.85 8.22
C ALA A 175 31.21 27.12 7.40
N ARG A 176 32.45 27.53 7.19
CA ARG A 176 32.83 28.68 6.37
C ARG A 176 34.05 28.36 5.54
N PHE A 177 33.94 28.55 4.24
CA PHE A 177 35.08 28.56 3.33
C PHE A 177 35.40 30.00 2.95
N VAL A 178 36.68 30.31 2.85
CA VAL A 178 37.16 31.45 2.10
C VAL A 178 37.38 30.99 0.66
N VAL A 179 36.75 31.68 -0.27
CA VAL A 179 36.87 31.43 -1.70
C VAL A 179 37.29 32.70 -2.44
N LYS A 180 37.87 32.53 -3.62
CA LYS A 180 38.28 33.64 -4.49
C LYS A 180 37.84 33.39 -5.92
N TYR A 181 37.57 34.48 -6.64
CA TYR A 181 37.22 34.48 -8.06
C TYR A 181 37.30 35.91 -8.59
N ASN A 182 37.01 36.11 -9.87
CA ASN A 182 36.95 37.42 -10.50
C ASN A 182 35.51 37.80 -10.85
N ILE A 183 35.12 39.03 -10.53
CA ILE A 183 33.93 39.66 -11.11
C ILE A 183 34.41 40.49 -12.29
N ASN A 184 34.17 40.00 -13.51
CA ASN A 184 34.84 40.52 -14.71
C ASN A 184 36.36 40.46 -14.52
N SER A 185 37.03 41.61 -14.39
CA SER A 185 38.48 41.71 -14.14
C SER A 185 38.83 42.11 -12.70
N ILE A 186 37.85 42.19 -11.80
CA ILE A 186 38.05 42.62 -10.42
C ILE A 186 38.23 41.38 -9.53
N PRO A 187 39.40 41.20 -8.90
CA PRO A 187 39.60 40.09 -7.97
C PRO A 187 38.82 40.30 -6.67
N VAL A 188 38.11 39.27 -6.24
CA VAL A 188 37.32 39.27 -5.02
C VAL A 188 37.62 38.07 -4.13
N GLU A 189 37.43 38.26 -2.84
CA GLU A 189 37.42 37.21 -1.83
C GLU A 189 36.06 37.17 -1.15
N GLU A 190 35.62 35.98 -0.76
CA GLU A 190 34.29 35.74 -0.22
C GLU A 190 34.32 34.74 0.94
N ASP A 191 33.62 35.09 2.02
CA ASP A 191 33.16 34.13 3.03
C ASP A 191 31.93 33.41 2.47
N LEU A 192 32.12 32.16 2.04
CA LEU A 192 31.05 31.25 1.64
C LEU A 192 30.70 30.38 2.86
N SER A 193 29.56 30.66 3.50
CA SER A 193 29.15 29.96 4.73
C SER A 193 27.93 29.09 4.48
N ALA A 194 27.89 27.94 5.16
CA ALA A 194 26.73 27.07 5.16
C ALA A 194 26.30 26.75 6.59
N THR A 195 24.99 26.62 6.79
CA THR A 195 24.39 26.05 7.99
C THR A 195 23.46 24.94 7.54
N THR A 196 23.63 23.74 8.09
CA THR A 196 22.73 22.61 7.89
C THR A 196 21.92 22.38 9.15
N MET A 197 20.63 22.07 9.00
CA MET A 197 19.76 21.71 10.12
C MET A 197 18.85 20.57 9.69
N CYS A 198 18.78 19.54 10.52
CA CYS A 198 18.01 18.34 10.30
C CYS A 198 17.09 18.11 11.50
N SER A 199 15.86 17.70 11.24
CA SER A 199 14.94 17.22 12.25
C SER A 199 14.73 15.72 12.11
N ASP A 200 14.61 15.05 13.25
CA ASP A 200 14.33 13.62 13.39
C ASP A 200 13.00 13.47 14.10
N SER A 201 12.03 12.88 13.40
CA SER A 201 10.71 12.55 13.94
C SER A 201 10.48 11.04 13.92
N GLY A 202 10.30 10.46 15.11
CA GLY A 202 9.92 9.06 15.27
C GLY A 202 8.40 8.88 15.26
N VAL A 203 7.89 8.04 14.38
CA VAL A 203 6.47 7.62 14.39
C VAL A 203 6.37 6.14 14.73
N ARG A 204 5.60 5.83 15.77
CA ARG A 204 5.41 4.45 16.22
C ARG A 204 4.33 3.74 15.38
N PHE A 205 4.72 2.67 14.69
CA PHE A 205 3.85 1.77 13.95
C PHE A 205 3.81 0.41 14.65
N GLY A 206 2.80 0.21 15.52
CA GLY A 206 2.73 -0.98 16.37
C GLY A 206 3.88 -0.98 17.38
N GLN A 207 4.71 -2.03 17.36
CA GLN A 207 5.89 -2.12 18.22
C GLN A 207 7.11 -1.39 17.65
N ASN A 208 7.15 -1.15 16.34
CA ASN A 208 8.31 -0.54 15.67
C ASN A 208 8.20 0.98 15.64
N VAL A 209 9.34 1.66 15.68
CA VAL A 209 9.45 3.10 15.42
C VAL A 209 10.08 3.29 14.05
N THR A 210 9.46 4.11 13.22
CA THR A 210 10.02 4.55 11.94
C THR A 210 10.43 6.00 12.09
N HIS A 211 11.68 6.32 11.78
CA HIS A 211 12.15 7.69 11.76
C HIS A 211 11.95 8.32 10.39
N PHE A 212 11.61 9.60 10.41
CA PHE A 212 11.53 10.48 9.26
C PHE A 212 12.41 11.68 9.52
N TYR A 213 13.29 11.95 8.56
CA TYR A 213 14.28 13.00 8.64
C TYR A 213 13.96 14.08 7.63
N SER A 214 14.00 15.34 8.06
CA SER A 214 13.85 16.50 7.17
C SER A 214 14.99 17.46 7.40
N CYS A 215 15.70 17.84 6.35
CA CYS A 215 16.88 18.66 6.44
C CYS A 215 16.83 19.85 5.50
N SER A 216 17.51 20.92 5.91
CA SER A 216 17.71 22.13 5.13
C SER A 216 19.17 22.57 5.21
N ALA A 217 19.67 23.18 4.13
CA ALA A 217 20.92 23.91 4.10
C ALA A 217 20.69 25.36 3.64
N TRP A 218 21.21 26.30 4.42
CA TRP A 218 21.28 27.72 4.06
C TRP A 218 22.69 28.07 3.68
N VAL A 219 22.86 28.70 2.52
CA VAL A 219 24.16 29.16 2.05
C VAL A 219 24.15 30.68 1.97
N THR A 220 25.08 31.31 2.68
CA THR A 220 25.29 32.76 2.63
C THR A 220 26.63 33.06 1.99
N ARG A 221 26.65 34.16 1.24
CA ARG A 221 27.83 34.66 0.53
C ARG A 221 28.11 36.06 1.00
N MET A 222 29.32 36.34 1.44
CA MET A 222 29.75 37.65 1.90
C MET A 222 31.09 37.97 1.25
N ARG A 223 31.04 38.76 0.18
CA ARG A 223 32.22 39.06 -0.65
C ARG A 223 32.65 40.50 -0.55
N THR A 224 33.93 40.73 -0.83
CA THR A 224 34.53 42.05 -0.95
C THR A 224 35.74 41.99 -1.87
N ARG A 225 36.45 43.10 -2.06
CA ARG A 225 37.70 43.14 -2.81
C ARG A 225 38.73 42.21 -2.17
N GLN A 226 39.53 41.55 -3.00
CA GLN A 226 40.63 40.73 -2.50
C GLN A 226 41.52 41.54 -1.55
N GLY A 227 41.85 40.96 -0.39
CA GLY A 227 42.62 41.60 0.67
C GLY A 227 41.79 42.44 1.66
N GLN A 228 40.49 42.61 1.44
CA GLN A 228 39.59 43.38 2.33
C GLN A 228 38.61 42.50 3.13
N LEU A 229 38.66 41.16 2.96
CA LEU A 229 37.72 40.24 3.58
C LEU A 229 37.74 40.34 5.11
N GLU A 230 38.93 40.26 5.71
CA GLU A 230 39.09 40.34 7.17
C GLU A 230 38.58 41.66 7.76
N SER A 231 38.90 42.79 7.12
CA SER A 231 38.41 44.10 7.56
C SER A 231 36.90 44.30 7.35
N SER A 232 36.29 43.56 6.42
CA SER A 232 34.85 43.64 6.13
C SER A 232 34.00 42.73 7.02
N ARG A 233 34.60 41.69 7.64
CA ARG A 233 33.89 40.72 8.51
C ARG A 233 33.08 41.34 9.65
N PRO A 234 33.54 42.39 10.37
CA PRO A 234 32.74 43.01 11.41
C PRO A 234 31.43 43.59 10.87
N MET A 235 31.46 44.25 9.71
CA MET A 235 30.26 44.79 9.05
C MET A 235 29.31 43.66 8.65
N PHE A 236 29.83 42.59 8.04
CA PHE A 236 29.02 41.43 7.68
C PHE A 236 28.40 40.74 8.89
N ARG A 237 29.13 40.67 10.01
CA ARG A 237 28.62 40.14 11.27
C ARG A 237 27.47 40.99 11.80
N MET A 238 27.59 42.31 11.76
CA MET A 238 26.51 43.22 12.17
C MET A 238 25.25 43.03 11.32
N ILE A 239 25.41 42.92 9.99
CA ILE A 239 24.30 42.63 9.08
C ILE A 239 23.64 41.29 9.45
N ALA A 240 24.42 40.23 9.62
CA ALA A 240 23.91 38.90 9.98
C ALA A 240 23.16 38.91 11.32
N GLN A 241 23.72 39.58 12.33
CA GLN A 241 23.11 39.74 13.66
C GLN A 241 21.84 40.59 13.65
N SER A 242 21.72 41.54 12.72
CA SER A 242 20.52 42.37 12.56
C SER A 242 19.32 41.65 11.95
N THR A 243 19.49 40.41 11.48
CA THR A 243 18.41 39.64 10.86
C THR A 243 17.28 39.45 11.85
N ALA A 244 16.11 40.01 11.54
CA ALA A 244 14.90 39.86 12.34
C ALA A 244 13.79 39.23 11.49
N MET A 245 13.16 38.19 12.03
CA MET A 245 11.92 37.63 11.50
C MET A 245 10.73 38.22 12.27
N ASP A 246 9.76 38.76 11.53
CA ASP A 246 8.56 39.33 12.11
C ASP A 246 7.70 38.23 12.75
N GLN A 247 7.43 38.37 14.05
CA GLN A 247 6.72 37.35 14.81
C GLN A 247 5.26 37.25 14.40
N GLN A 248 4.59 38.36 14.06
CA GLN A 248 3.18 38.32 13.68
C GLN A 248 3.01 37.66 12.31
N TRP A 249 3.88 38.00 11.36
CA TRP A 249 3.92 37.32 10.08
C TRP A 249 4.18 35.82 10.26
N TYR A 250 5.19 35.44 11.04
CA TYR A 250 5.52 34.02 11.26
C TYR A 250 4.36 33.23 11.87
N GLN A 251 3.65 33.79 12.87
CA GLN A 251 2.49 33.13 13.48
C GLN A 251 1.34 32.96 12.47
N ARG A 252 1.06 33.97 11.63
CA ARG A 252 0.04 33.87 10.57
C ARG A 252 0.44 32.89 9.49
N TRP A 253 1.70 32.91 9.08
CA TRP A 253 2.22 31.96 8.12
C TRP A 253 2.09 30.52 8.65
N LEU A 254 2.47 30.29 9.91
CA LEU A 254 2.36 28.99 10.56
C LEU A 254 0.91 28.52 10.65
N SER A 255 -0.03 29.39 11.03
CA SER A 255 -1.45 29.03 11.13
C SER A 255 -2.03 28.64 9.76
N LEU A 256 -1.67 29.34 8.69
CA LEU A 256 -2.05 28.98 7.33
C LEU A 256 -1.49 27.61 6.91
N GLN A 257 -0.23 27.31 7.25
CA GLN A 257 0.34 26.00 6.95
C GLN A 257 -0.33 24.88 7.73
N LEU A 258 -0.60 25.08 9.02
CA LEU A 258 -1.33 24.12 9.83
C LEU A 258 -2.75 23.87 9.28
N GLN A 259 -3.43 24.92 8.80
CA GLN A 259 -4.73 24.78 8.15
C GLN A 259 -4.64 23.95 6.86
N LYS A 260 -3.65 24.22 6.00
CA LYS A 260 -3.43 23.46 4.76
C LYS A 260 -3.13 21.99 5.04
N ILE A 261 -2.31 21.72 6.06
CA ILE A 261 -1.99 20.35 6.49
C ILE A 261 -3.25 19.66 7.02
N GLY A 262 -4.04 20.33 7.85
CA GLY A 262 -5.31 19.81 8.36
C GLY A 262 -6.31 19.47 7.25
N GLN A 263 -6.45 20.34 6.24
CA GLN A 263 -7.31 20.10 5.08
C GLN A 263 -6.84 18.89 4.25
N ARG A 264 -5.53 18.77 4.01
CA ARG A 264 -4.94 17.61 3.31
C ARG A 264 -5.12 16.32 4.10
N ALA A 265 -4.96 16.36 5.42
CA ALA A 265 -5.20 15.21 6.27
C ALA A 265 -6.68 14.81 6.30
N ALA A 266 -7.61 15.77 6.32
CA ALA A 266 -9.03 15.50 6.29
C ALA A 266 -9.48 14.85 4.98
N THR A 267 -8.97 15.34 3.84
CA THR A 267 -9.23 14.76 2.50
C THR A 267 -8.63 13.37 2.35
N ALA A 268 -7.37 13.16 2.77
CA ALA A 268 -6.77 11.83 2.80
C ALA A 268 -7.53 10.86 3.73
N GLY A 269 -7.98 11.34 4.90
CA GLY A 269 -8.83 10.62 5.83
C GLY A 269 -10.15 10.18 5.22
N ALA A 270 -10.81 11.05 4.47
CA ALA A 270 -12.05 10.72 3.76
C ALA A 270 -11.83 9.65 2.67
N ALA A 271 -10.74 9.75 1.91
CA ALA A 271 -10.39 8.76 0.89
C ALA A 271 -10.12 7.37 1.49
N ILE A 272 -9.39 7.31 2.60
CA ILE A 272 -9.09 6.04 3.30
C ILE A 272 -10.37 5.42 3.88
N ARG A 273 -11.26 6.21 4.48
CA ARG A 273 -12.56 5.70 4.95
C ARG A 273 -13.39 5.11 3.80
N LYS A 274 -13.50 5.84 2.69
CA LYS A 274 -14.20 5.37 1.48
C LYS A 274 -13.61 4.05 0.98
N GLN A 275 -12.28 3.95 0.88
CA GLN A 275 -11.61 2.72 0.46
C GLN A 275 -11.87 1.56 1.43
N GLY A 276 -11.90 1.83 2.74
CA GLY A 276 -12.28 0.85 3.75
C GLY A 276 -13.70 0.32 3.57
N ASP A 277 -14.67 1.23 3.35
CA ASP A 277 -16.07 0.89 3.10
C ASP A 277 -16.23 0.08 1.80
N ASP A 278 -15.55 0.48 0.73
CA ASP A 278 -15.56 -0.24 -0.56
C ASP A 278 -14.94 -1.63 -0.42
N ASN A 279 -13.84 -1.78 0.34
CA ASN A 279 -13.26 -3.09 0.66
C ASN A 279 -14.23 -3.96 1.46
N MET A 280 -14.92 -3.40 2.45
CA MET A 280 -15.92 -4.15 3.22
C MET A 280 -17.09 -4.59 2.33
N ARG A 281 -17.59 -3.73 1.44
CA ARG A 281 -18.63 -4.08 0.46
C ARG A 281 -18.17 -5.19 -0.48
N MET A 282 -16.95 -5.12 -0.99
CA MET A 282 -16.38 -6.17 -1.84
C MET A 282 -16.23 -7.50 -1.08
N MET A 283 -15.80 -7.46 0.18
CA MET A 283 -15.70 -8.66 1.02
C MET A 283 -17.07 -9.29 1.29
N GLN A 284 -18.09 -8.48 1.59
CA GLN A 284 -19.47 -8.96 1.76
C GLN A 284 -20.02 -9.55 0.45
N ALA A 285 -19.78 -8.90 -0.69
CA ALA A 285 -20.18 -9.42 -1.99
C ALA A 285 -19.50 -10.77 -2.30
N ARG A 286 -18.19 -10.89 -2.02
CA ARG A 286 -17.44 -12.16 -2.14
C ARG A 286 -17.98 -13.24 -1.21
N GLN A 287 -18.33 -12.89 0.03
CA GLN A 287 -18.92 -13.85 0.98
C GLN A 287 -20.28 -14.34 0.48
N ASN A 288 -21.12 -13.45 -0.03
CA ASN A 288 -22.43 -13.81 -0.59
C ASN A 288 -22.28 -14.72 -1.82
N GLN A 289 -21.32 -14.43 -2.71
CA GLN A 289 -20.99 -15.29 -3.84
C GLN A 289 -20.47 -16.65 -3.40
N PHE A 290 -19.61 -16.70 -2.37
CA PHE A 290 -19.13 -17.94 -1.82
C PHE A 290 -20.28 -18.79 -1.26
N ASN A 291 -21.17 -18.20 -0.46
CA ASN A 291 -22.34 -18.88 0.09
C ASN A 291 -23.26 -19.41 -1.03
N ALA A 292 -23.55 -18.59 -2.04
CA ALA A 292 -24.35 -19.01 -3.20
C ALA A 292 -23.69 -20.17 -3.97
N SER A 293 -22.36 -20.13 -4.14
CA SER A 293 -21.61 -21.21 -4.80
C SER A 293 -21.63 -22.51 -4.00
N GLN A 294 -21.61 -22.45 -2.66
CA GLN A 294 -21.70 -23.63 -1.81
C GLN A 294 -23.07 -24.30 -1.93
N GLU A 295 -24.15 -23.52 -1.92
CA GLU A 295 -25.50 -24.07 -2.11
C GLU A 295 -25.66 -24.71 -3.50
N MET A 296 -25.10 -24.09 -4.55
CA MET A 296 -25.13 -24.68 -5.88
C MET A 296 -24.33 -25.99 -5.95
N ARG A 297 -23.14 -26.07 -5.32
CA ARG A 297 -22.37 -27.31 -5.21
C ARG A 297 -23.13 -28.40 -4.46
N ARG A 298 -23.83 -28.06 -3.37
CA ARG A 298 -24.66 -29.00 -2.61
C ARG A 298 -25.77 -29.60 -3.48
N ARG A 299 -26.49 -28.76 -4.24
CA ARG A 299 -27.53 -29.21 -5.17
C ARG A 299 -26.97 -30.10 -6.28
N GLN A 300 -25.82 -29.73 -6.87
CA GLN A 300 -25.16 -30.57 -7.88
C GLN A 300 -24.73 -31.92 -7.31
N HIS A 301 -24.23 -31.95 -6.08
CA HIS A 301 -23.86 -33.18 -5.40
C HIS A 301 -25.07 -34.09 -5.15
N GLU A 302 -26.20 -33.55 -4.69
CA GLU A 302 -27.45 -34.30 -4.53
C GLU A 302 -27.94 -34.89 -5.85
N GLN A 303 -27.89 -34.11 -6.94
CA GLN A 303 -28.25 -34.59 -8.28
C GLN A 303 -27.32 -35.69 -8.79
N PHE A 304 -26.01 -35.59 -8.51
CA PHE A 304 -25.03 -36.62 -8.84
C PHE A 304 -25.36 -37.93 -8.11
N LEU A 305 -25.58 -37.89 -6.80
CA LEU A 305 -25.96 -39.06 -6.01
C LEU A 305 -27.27 -39.70 -6.50
N ALA A 306 -28.29 -38.88 -6.80
CA ALA A 306 -29.55 -39.37 -7.33
C ALA A 306 -29.41 -40.06 -8.69
N THR A 307 -28.48 -39.57 -9.54
CA THR A 307 -28.20 -40.16 -10.84
C THR A 307 -27.42 -41.46 -10.71
N MET A 308 -26.42 -41.52 -9.82
CA MET A 308 -25.69 -42.74 -9.49
C MET A 308 -26.63 -43.83 -8.98
N LYS A 309 -27.52 -43.51 -8.03
CA LYS A 309 -28.50 -44.45 -7.49
C LYS A 309 -29.40 -45.02 -8.59
N ARG A 310 -29.94 -44.16 -9.47
CA ARG A 310 -30.74 -44.61 -10.62
C ARG A 310 -29.96 -45.52 -11.56
N GLY A 311 -28.68 -45.23 -11.82
CA GLY A 311 -27.82 -46.07 -12.63
C GLY A 311 -27.63 -47.47 -12.03
N THR A 312 -27.38 -47.54 -10.73
CA THR A 312 -27.26 -48.81 -10.00
C THR A 312 -28.55 -49.62 -10.02
N ASP A 313 -29.70 -48.98 -9.74
CA ASP A 313 -31.01 -49.63 -9.73
C ASP A 313 -31.37 -50.23 -11.11
N MET A 314 -31.07 -49.48 -12.18
CA MET A 314 -31.28 -49.95 -13.56
C MET A 314 -30.38 -51.13 -13.93
N SER A 315 -29.13 -51.12 -13.46
CA SER A 315 -28.19 -52.24 -13.67
C SER A 315 -28.69 -53.52 -12.99
N MET A 316 -29.10 -53.41 -11.71
CA MET A 316 -29.67 -54.54 -10.96
C MET A 316 -30.92 -55.12 -11.63
N LYS A 317 -31.81 -54.25 -12.13
CA LYS A 317 -33.02 -54.68 -12.84
C LYS A 317 -32.71 -55.47 -14.12
N ARG A 318 -31.70 -55.04 -14.90
CA ARG A 318 -31.25 -55.76 -16.11
C ARG A 318 -30.67 -57.13 -15.77
N THR A 319 -29.88 -57.23 -14.69
CA THR A 319 -29.32 -58.50 -14.22
C THR A 319 -30.42 -59.50 -13.84
N GLN A 320 -31.45 -59.03 -13.13
CA GLN A 320 -32.59 -59.89 -12.75
C GLN A 320 -33.36 -60.41 -13.97
N GLN A 321 -33.56 -59.57 -14.99
CA GLN A 321 -34.22 -59.98 -16.23
C GLN A 321 -33.45 -61.08 -16.96
N SER A 322 -32.12 -60.94 -17.07
CA SER A 322 -31.24 -61.93 -17.70
C SER A 322 -31.27 -63.30 -17.00
N MET A 323 -31.35 -63.32 -15.66
CA MET A 323 -31.46 -64.57 -14.92
C MET A 323 -32.80 -65.29 -15.16
N ASN A 324 -33.91 -64.54 -15.20
CA ASN A 324 -35.23 -65.12 -15.44
C ASN A 324 -35.35 -65.75 -16.83
N GLU A 325 -34.74 -65.15 -17.86
CA GLU A 325 -34.73 -65.69 -19.22
C GLU A 325 -33.97 -67.03 -19.31
N ARG A 326 -32.81 -67.13 -18.64
CA ARG A 326 -32.00 -68.36 -18.62
C ARG A 326 -32.72 -69.53 -17.95
N SER A 327 -33.46 -69.29 -16.87
CA SER A 327 -34.22 -70.33 -16.18
C SER A 327 -35.36 -70.91 -17.02
N ARG A 328 -35.99 -70.10 -17.89
CA ARG A 328 -37.07 -70.58 -18.77
C ARG A 328 -36.54 -71.53 -19.85
N MET A 329 -35.38 -71.22 -20.44
CA MET A 329 -34.77 -72.06 -21.48
C MET A 329 -34.35 -73.45 -20.99
N ALA A 330 -33.97 -73.58 -19.71
CA ALA A 330 -33.58 -74.87 -19.13
C ALA A 330 -34.76 -75.86 -19.02
N GLY A 331 -35.99 -75.37 -18.80
CA GLY A 331 -37.19 -76.20 -18.67
C GLY A 331 -37.63 -76.85 -20.00
N ASP A 332 -37.52 -76.12 -21.11
CA ASP A 332 -37.94 -76.59 -22.43
C ASP A 332 -37.03 -77.70 -22.98
N TRP A 333 -35.73 -77.66 -22.66
CA TRP A 333 -34.76 -78.70 -23.06
C TRP A 333 -35.00 -80.05 -22.38
N ALA A 334 -35.41 -80.04 -21.11
CA ALA A 334 -35.68 -81.27 -20.36
C ALA A 334 -36.88 -82.04 -20.92
N ASP A 335 -37.93 -81.34 -21.37
CA ASP A 335 -39.14 -81.94 -21.94
C ASP A 335 -38.87 -82.57 -23.32
N TYR A 336 -38.01 -81.96 -24.13
CA TYR A 336 -37.58 -82.52 -25.41
C TYR A 336 -36.79 -83.84 -25.24
N ALA A 337 -35.89 -83.90 -24.26
CA ALA A 337 -35.05 -85.09 -24.03
C ALA A 337 -35.82 -86.30 -23.48
N LEU A 338 -36.96 -86.09 -22.81
CA LEU A 338 -37.77 -87.14 -22.18
C LEU A 338 -38.88 -87.71 -23.09
N ASP A 339 -38.94 -87.27 -24.36
CA ASP A 339 -39.95 -87.71 -25.34
C ASP A 339 -41.40 -87.56 -24.80
N GLN A 340 -41.64 -86.44 -24.11
CA GLN A 340 -42.92 -86.10 -23.51
C GLN A 340 -43.64 -85.02 -24.32
N GLN A 341 -44.92 -85.23 -24.58
CA GLN A 341 -45.81 -84.29 -25.24
C GLN A 341 -46.85 -83.75 -24.25
N LYS A 342 -47.08 -82.44 -24.27
CA LYS A 342 -48.12 -81.80 -23.45
C LYS A 342 -49.50 -82.09 -24.07
N ARG A 343 -50.41 -82.65 -23.29
CA ARG A 343 -51.78 -82.97 -23.69
C ARG A 343 -52.78 -82.39 -22.70
N ARG A 344 -53.86 -81.83 -23.21
CA ARG A 344 -54.96 -81.30 -22.41
C ARG A 344 -55.94 -82.42 -22.09
N ASP A 345 -56.20 -82.60 -20.81
CA ASP A 345 -57.35 -83.38 -20.36
C ASP A 345 -58.63 -82.58 -20.63
N PRO A 346 -59.57 -83.09 -21.46
CA PRO A 346 -60.81 -82.39 -21.77
C PRO A 346 -61.80 -82.38 -20.59
N ASN A 347 -61.66 -83.27 -19.62
CA ASN A 347 -62.56 -83.36 -18.46
C ASN A 347 -62.18 -82.34 -17.38
N THR A 348 -60.88 -82.10 -17.17
CA THR A 348 -60.38 -81.19 -16.10
C THR A 348 -59.81 -79.88 -16.63
N GLY A 349 -59.44 -79.83 -17.91
CA GLY A 349 -58.74 -78.70 -18.51
C GLY A 349 -57.26 -78.59 -18.14
N GLU A 350 -56.73 -79.52 -17.36
CA GLU A 350 -55.31 -79.54 -16.97
C GLU A 350 -54.42 -80.02 -18.10
N VAL A 351 -53.18 -79.49 -18.13
CA VAL A 351 -52.15 -79.90 -19.10
C VAL A 351 -51.28 -80.95 -18.45
N THR A 352 -51.35 -82.16 -18.98
CA THR A 352 -50.55 -83.30 -18.54
C THR A 352 -49.42 -83.58 -19.53
N LYS A 353 -48.34 -84.19 -19.05
CA LYS A 353 -47.24 -84.66 -19.91
C LYS A 353 -47.40 -86.16 -20.11
N ASP A 354 -47.49 -86.58 -21.36
CA ASP A 354 -47.66 -87.96 -21.78
C ASP A 354 -46.58 -88.35 -22.77
N SER A 355 -46.28 -89.64 -22.89
CA SER A 355 -45.31 -90.09 -23.89
C SER A 355 -45.78 -89.73 -25.30
N SER A 356 -44.88 -89.16 -26.11
CA SER A 356 -45.08 -88.85 -27.53
C SER A 356 -45.18 -90.10 -28.42
N LYS A 357 -44.82 -91.28 -27.89
CA LYS A 357 -44.77 -92.56 -28.65
C LYS A 357 -46.13 -93.06 -29.14
N TYR A 358 -47.22 -92.54 -28.57
CA TYR A 358 -48.58 -92.94 -28.91
C TYR A 358 -49.37 -91.74 -29.45
N SER A 359 -50.07 -91.95 -30.56
CA SER A 359 -50.80 -90.90 -31.26
C SER A 359 -52.06 -90.48 -30.49
N TYR A 360 -52.70 -91.42 -29.80
CA TYR A 360 -53.93 -91.20 -29.06
C TYR A 360 -53.74 -91.59 -27.58
N THR A 361 -54.13 -90.69 -26.69
CA THR A 361 -54.22 -90.94 -25.24
C THR A 361 -55.65 -90.69 -24.82
N TRP A 362 -56.28 -91.71 -24.27
CA TRP A 362 -57.60 -91.65 -23.67
C TRP A 362 -57.45 -91.53 -22.16
N VAL A 363 -58.30 -90.71 -21.54
CA VAL A 363 -58.34 -90.55 -20.09
C VAL A 363 -59.76 -90.74 -19.59
N ASN A 364 -59.93 -91.44 -18.47
CA ASN A 364 -61.22 -91.60 -17.81
C ASN A 364 -61.36 -90.65 -16.60
N GLU A 365 -62.55 -90.62 -16.00
CA GLU A 365 -62.87 -89.77 -14.84
C GLU A 365 -61.97 -90.04 -13.61
N SER A 366 -61.37 -91.22 -13.52
CA SER A 366 -60.42 -91.57 -12.45
C SER A 366 -58.96 -91.19 -12.75
N GLY A 367 -58.70 -90.57 -13.91
CA GLY A 367 -57.35 -90.17 -14.34
C GLY A 367 -56.50 -91.32 -14.88
N GLN A 368 -57.07 -92.52 -15.09
CA GLN A 368 -56.36 -93.62 -15.74
C GLN A 368 -56.17 -93.31 -17.22
N ARG A 369 -55.03 -93.74 -17.79
CA ARG A 369 -54.64 -93.45 -19.17
C ARG A 369 -54.55 -94.73 -19.99
N TYR A 370 -55.11 -94.66 -21.19
CA TYR A 370 -54.99 -95.71 -22.21
C TYR A 370 -54.38 -95.10 -23.48
N GLN A 371 -53.24 -95.63 -23.92
CA GLN A 371 -52.50 -95.09 -25.05
C GLN A 371 -52.48 -96.07 -26.21
N THR A 372 -52.76 -95.58 -27.42
CA THR A 372 -52.80 -96.38 -28.64
C THR A 372 -52.37 -95.56 -29.85
N ASN A 373 -51.95 -96.25 -30.91
CA ASN A 373 -51.67 -95.64 -32.21
C ASN A 373 -52.79 -95.90 -33.23
N ASP A 374 -53.77 -96.74 -32.88
CA ASP A 374 -54.91 -97.02 -33.74
C ASP A 374 -56.04 -96.01 -33.47
N ALA A 375 -56.44 -95.28 -34.52
CA ALA A 375 -57.51 -94.28 -34.45
C ALA A 375 -58.89 -94.90 -34.16
N ASN A 376 -59.07 -96.20 -34.45
CA ASN A 376 -60.34 -96.90 -34.26
C ASN A 376 -60.40 -97.67 -32.94
N ASP A 377 -59.31 -97.76 -32.18
CA ASP A 377 -59.26 -98.43 -30.88
C ASP A 377 -59.81 -97.52 -29.77
N ASN A 378 -61.12 -97.29 -29.85
CA ASN A 378 -61.88 -96.59 -28.83
C ASN A 378 -62.11 -97.54 -27.64
N PRO A 379 -61.57 -97.23 -26.44
CA PRO A 379 -61.76 -98.09 -25.27
C PRO A 379 -63.20 -98.07 -24.74
N ASN A 380 -64.05 -97.12 -25.16
CA ASN A 380 -65.46 -97.07 -24.74
C ASN A 380 -66.22 -98.29 -25.25
N GLY A 381 -66.82 -99.04 -24.33
CA GLY A 381 -67.51 -100.31 -24.61
C GLY A 381 -66.66 -101.57 -24.37
N ARG A 382 -65.33 -101.42 -24.25
CA ARG A 382 -64.39 -102.53 -23.88
C ARG A 382 -63.81 -102.36 -22.48
N LEU A 383 -63.49 -101.13 -22.07
CA LEU A 383 -63.00 -100.81 -20.73
C LEU A 383 -64.11 -100.13 -19.93
N ALA A 384 -64.14 -100.38 -18.62
CA ALA A 384 -65.10 -99.74 -17.73
C ALA A 384 -64.80 -98.23 -17.60
N GLY A 385 -65.85 -97.42 -17.51
CA GLY A 385 -65.78 -95.96 -17.40
C GLY A 385 -65.95 -95.23 -18.74
N ASN A 386 -66.12 -93.91 -18.66
CA ASN A 386 -66.21 -93.03 -19.81
C ASN A 386 -64.81 -92.49 -20.15
N TRP A 387 -64.31 -92.83 -21.34
CA TRP A 387 -62.98 -92.47 -21.81
C TRP A 387 -63.07 -91.36 -22.85
N VAL A 388 -62.34 -90.27 -22.64
CA VAL A 388 -62.30 -89.13 -23.56
C VAL A 388 -60.89 -88.95 -24.09
N VAL A 389 -60.76 -88.71 -25.40
CA VAL A 389 -59.45 -88.51 -26.03
C VAL A 389 -58.87 -87.15 -25.64
N GLN A 390 -57.62 -87.15 -25.19
CA GLN A 390 -56.91 -85.92 -24.87
C GLN A 390 -56.48 -85.16 -26.13
N GLN A 391 -56.48 -83.82 -26.04
CA GLN A 391 -56.04 -82.95 -27.15
C GLN A 391 -54.56 -82.63 -27.01
N ASN A 392 -53.80 -82.76 -28.09
CA ASN A 392 -52.40 -82.33 -28.10
C ASN A 392 -52.32 -80.80 -28.01
N ILE A 393 -51.50 -80.30 -27.09
CA ILE A 393 -51.16 -78.89 -26.97
C ILE A 393 -49.78 -78.69 -27.57
N ARG A 394 -49.67 -77.76 -28.52
CA ARG A 394 -48.38 -77.33 -29.07
C ARG A 394 -47.72 -76.31 -28.16
#